data_AF-A0A969AM00-F1
#
_entry.id   AF-A0A969AM00-F1
#
_cell.length_a   1.000
_cell.length_b   1.000
_cell.length_c   1.000
_cell.angle_alpha   90.00
_cell.angle_beta   90.00
_cell.angle_gamma   90.00
#
_symmetry.space_group_name_H-M   'P 1'
#
loop_
_entity.id
_entity.type
_entity.pdbx_description
1 polymer ?
#
loop_
_entity_poly.entity_id
_entity_poly.type
_entity_poly.pdbx_seq_one_letter_code
_entity_poly.pdbx_strand_id
1 'polypeptide(L)'
;MKAPLLPWLLLVLWSNCISIAQALPPPEDIPEEILRTEIITEGRSPLTGESLTAAGYAQLQEQLQETDIQRVPDNLRQLIFLLQIRRILSPLAPILP
;
A
#
# COMPACT_ATOMS: atom_id res chain seq x y z
N MET A 1 -47.71 40.06 8.77
CA MET A 1 -46.71 40.10 9.85
C MET A 1 -45.56 39.20 9.41
N LYS A 2 -44.37 39.75 9.11
CA LYS A 2 -43.23 38.98 8.55
C LYS A 2 -42.35 38.54 9.72
N ALA A 3 -42.22 37.23 9.95
CA ALA A 3 -41.38 36.71 11.03
C ALA A 3 -39.89 37.02 10.75
N PRO A 4 -39.08 37.37 11.77
CA PRO A 4 -37.67 37.67 11.55
C PRO A 4 -36.90 36.36 11.30
N LEU A 5 -36.30 36.23 10.10
CA LEU A 5 -35.44 35.11 9.69
C LEU A 5 -34.01 35.18 10.28
N LEU A 6 -33.70 36.29 10.92
CA LEU A 6 -32.38 36.62 11.48
C LEU A 6 -31.89 35.69 12.62
N PRO A 7 -32.71 35.21 13.57
CA PRO A 7 -32.22 34.33 14.63
C PRO A 7 -31.88 32.93 14.10
N TRP A 8 -32.55 32.46 13.05
CA TRP A 8 -32.25 31.18 12.41
C TRP A 8 -30.91 31.22 11.68
N LEU A 9 -30.60 32.35 11.03
CA LEU A 9 -29.35 32.54 10.31
C LEU A 9 -28.15 32.59 11.28
N LEU A 10 -28.31 33.21 12.45
CA LEU A 10 -27.31 33.21 13.53
C LEU A 10 -27.08 31.81 14.12
N LEU A 11 -28.14 31.01 14.25
CA LEU A 11 -28.07 29.64 14.77
C LEU A 11 -27.30 28.71 13.81
N VAL A 12 -27.53 28.86 12.51
CA VAL A 12 -26.79 28.13 11.47
C VAL A 12 -25.32 28.57 11.40
N LEU A 13 -25.04 29.88 11.61
CA LEU A 13 -23.67 30.40 11.66
C LEU A 13 -22.90 29.87 12.88
N TRP A 14 -23.54 29.81 14.05
CA TRP A 14 -22.94 29.25 15.27
C TRP A 14 -22.58 27.76 15.08
N SER A 15 -23.47 26.99 14.45
CA SER A 15 -23.26 25.55 14.26
C SER A 15 -22.11 25.20 13.30
N ASN A 16 -21.59 26.17 12.54
CA ASN A 16 -20.48 26.00 11.60
C ASN A 16 -19.12 26.49 12.15
N CYS A 17 -18.99 26.71 13.46
CA CYS A 17 -17.66 26.77 14.10
C CYS A 17 -17.01 25.37 14.07
N ILE A 18 -16.58 24.97 12.89
CA ILE A 18 -15.70 23.84 12.64
C ILE A 18 -14.46 24.04 13.50
N SER A 19 -14.33 23.19 14.52
CA SER A 19 -13.05 22.94 15.16
C SER A 19 -12.15 22.29 14.13
N ILE A 20 -11.28 23.08 13.52
CA ILE A 20 -10.09 22.54 12.86
C ILE A 20 -9.20 22.07 14.01
N ALA A 21 -9.46 20.86 14.49
CA ALA A 21 -8.59 20.19 15.43
C ALA A 21 -7.28 19.87 14.70
N GLN A 22 -6.33 20.79 14.77
CA GLN A 22 -4.92 20.55 14.49
C GLN A 22 -4.42 19.65 15.61
N ALA A 23 -4.67 18.34 15.49
CA ALA A 23 -4.08 17.36 16.39
C ALA A 23 -2.59 17.30 16.06
N LEU A 24 -1.79 18.07 16.80
CA LEU A 24 -0.36 17.82 16.89
C LEU A 24 -0.19 16.38 17.35
N PRO A 25 0.75 15.61 16.76
CA PRO A 25 1.07 14.29 17.27
C PRO A 25 1.48 14.40 18.75
N PRO A 26 1.20 13.38 19.56
CA PRO A 26 1.61 13.36 20.96
C PRO A 26 3.12 13.63 21.09
N PRO A 27 3.56 14.34 22.14
CA PRO A 27 4.97 14.75 22.29
C PRO A 27 5.93 13.56 22.43
N GLU A 28 5.41 12.36 22.70
CA GLU A 28 6.16 11.10 22.69
C GLU A 28 6.46 10.58 21.28
N ASP A 29 5.72 11.03 20.26
CA ASP A 29 5.96 10.63 18.87
C ASP A 29 7.15 11.37 18.28
N ILE A 30 7.98 10.62 17.53
CA ILE A 30 9.13 11.18 16.83
C ILE A 30 8.61 12.08 15.69
N PRO A 31 9.03 13.36 15.63
CA PRO A 31 8.59 14.27 14.58
C PRO A 31 9.06 13.79 13.21
N GLU A 32 8.25 14.05 12.19
CA GLU A 32 8.49 13.56 10.83
C GLU A 32 9.80 14.11 10.25
N GLU A 33 10.19 15.32 10.63
CA GLU A 33 11.44 15.95 10.22
C GLU A 33 12.67 15.15 10.68
N ILE A 34 12.60 14.48 11.83
CA ILE A 34 13.68 13.61 12.33
C ILE A 34 13.67 12.30 11.55
N LEU A 35 12.51 11.66 11.38
CA LEU A 35 12.37 10.43 10.59
C LEU A 35 12.85 10.59 9.15
N ARG A 36 12.65 11.78 8.54
CA ARG A 36 13.14 12.09 7.19
C ARG A 36 14.66 12.23 7.11
N THR A 37 15.32 12.52 8.23
CA THR A 37 16.78 12.60 8.33
C THR A 37 17.44 11.30 8.80
N GLU A 38 16.66 10.35 9.32
CA GLU A 38 17.16 9.05 9.72
C GLU A 38 17.64 8.26 8.49
N ILE A 39 18.92 7.91 8.48
CA ILE A 39 19.50 7.05 7.45
C ILE A 39 19.15 5.62 7.82
N ILE A 40 18.11 5.08 7.17
CA ILE A 40 17.70 3.68 7.32
C ILE A 40 18.80 2.79 6.75
N THR A 41 19.70 2.31 7.60
CA THR A 41 20.80 1.40 7.24
C THR A 41 20.38 -0.07 7.23
N GLU A 42 19.23 -0.36 7.85
CA GLU A 42 18.62 -1.69 7.94
C GLU A 42 17.63 -1.89 6.79
N GLY A 43 17.99 -2.75 5.84
CA GLY A 43 17.06 -3.21 4.80
C GLY A 43 16.14 -4.32 5.33
N ARG A 44 15.14 -4.71 4.55
CA ARG A 44 14.39 -5.95 4.77
C ARG A 44 14.65 -6.93 3.64
N SER A 45 14.74 -8.22 3.98
CA SER A 45 14.84 -9.28 2.98
C SER A 45 13.58 -9.28 2.09
N PRO A 46 13.71 -9.27 0.75
CA PRO A 46 12.56 -9.35 -0.15
C PRO A 46 11.87 -10.73 -0.12
N LEU A 47 12.53 -11.76 0.44
CA LEU A 47 12.01 -13.12 0.53
C LEU A 47 11.28 -13.38 1.86
N THR A 48 11.82 -12.86 2.97
CA THR A 48 11.34 -13.21 4.33
C THR A 48 10.82 -12.01 5.14
N GLY A 49 11.12 -10.77 4.73
CA GLY A 49 10.74 -9.56 5.47
C GLY A 49 11.56 -9.28 6.74
N GLU A 50 12.50 -10.17 7.07
CA GLU A 50 13.40 -10.03 8.22
C GLU A 50 14.40 -8.89 8.00
N SER A 51 14.90 -8.32 9.10
CA SER A 51 15.93 -7.27 9.08
C SER A 51 17.22 -7.79 8.44
N LEU A 52 17.76 -7.05 7.48
CA LEU A 52 18.92 -7.43 6.70
C LEU A 52 19.92 -6.26 6.65
N THR A 53 21.21 -6.54 6.85
CA THR A 53 22.26 -5.52 6.74
C THR A 53 22.47 -5.12 5.27
N ALA A 54 22.96 -3.91 5.02
CA ALA A 54 23.24 -3.44 3.66
C ALA A 54 24.17 -4.38 2.86
N ALA A 55 25.18 -4.96 3.52
CA ALA A 55 26.08 -5.94 2.90
C ALA A 55 25.36 -7.27 2.58
N GLY A 56 24.51 -7.75 3.49
CA GLY A 56 23.69 -8.94 3.24
C GLY A 56 22.67 -8.73 2.12
N TYR A 57 22.11 -7.53 2.01
CA TYR A 57 21.22 -7.15 0.92
C TYR A 57 21.95 -7.16 -0.43
N ALA A 58 23.17 -6.59 -0.50
CA ALA A 58 23.97 -6.59 -1.72
C ALA A 58 24.28 -8.03 -2.21
N GLN A 59 24.69 -8.91 -1.29
CA GLN A 59 24.95 -10.32 -1.62
C GLN A 59 23.70 -11.06 -2.09
N LEU A 60 22.56 -10.85 -1.41
CA LEU A 60 21.28 -11.44 -1.81
C LEU A 60 20.85 -10.93 -3.19
N GLN A 61 21.07 -9.65 -3.48
CA GLN A 61 20.76 -9.06 -4.76
C GLN A 61 21.61 -9.63 -5.90
N GLU A 62 22.91 -9.90 -5.67
CA GLU A 62 23.79 -10.58 -6.63
C GLU A 62 23.29 -12.00 -6.92
N GLN A 63 22.96 -12.78 -5.88
CA GLN A 63 22.42 -14.14 -6.03
C GLN A 63 21.10 -14.17 -6.83
N LEU A 64 20.22 -13.19 -6.59
CA LEU A 64 18.97 -13.07 -7.33
C LEU A 64 19.19 -12.67 -8.78
N GLN A 65 20.19 -11.83 -9.09
CA GLN A 65 20.50 -11.42 -10.46
C GLN A 65 21.16 -12.53 -11.28
N GLU A 66 21.95 -13.40 -10.65
CA GLU A 66 22.54 -14.57 -11.33
C GLU A 66 21.50 -15.61 -11.74
N THR A 67 20.39 -15.67 -11.02
CA THR A 67 19.25 -16.51 -11.39
C THR A 67 18.45 -15.80 -12.47
N ASP A 68 18.25 -16.43 -13.63
CA ASP A 68 17.35 -15.94 -14.69
C ASP A 68 15.90 -15.97 -14.19
N ILE A 69 15.51 -14.96 -13.39
CA ILE A 69 14.19 -14.85 -12.77
C ILE A 69 13.09 -14.71 -13.83
N GLN A 70 13.44 -14.47 -15.10
CA GLN A 70 12.47 -14.40 -16.21
C GLN A 70 12.07 -15.78 -16.73
N ARG A 71 12.83 -16.84 -16.42
CA ARG A 71 12.52 -18.17 -16.96
C ARG A 71 11.51 -18.90 -16.08
N VAL A 72 10.27 -18.95 -16.56
CA VAL A 72 9.27 -19.90 -16.04
C VAL A 72 9.85 -21.32 -16.12
N PRO A 73 9.89 -22.07 -15.01
CA PRO A 73 10.45 -23.41 -15.02
C PRO A 73 9.60 -24.31 -15.93
N ASP A 74 10.26 -25.21 -16.66
CA ASP A 74 9.62 -25.92 -17.77
C ASP A 74 8.44 -26.80 -17.32
N ASN A 75 8.44 -27.25 -16.05
CA ASN A 75 7.34 -27.99 -15.44
C ASN A 75 6.05 -27.16 -15.29
N LEU A 76 6.13 -25.83 -15.18
CA LEU A 76 4.97 -24.94 -15.07
C LEU A 76 4.49 -24.42 -16.41
N ARG A 77 5.28 -24.56 -17.48
CA ARG A 77 4.93 -24.05 -18.82
C ARG A 77 3.64 -24.69 -19.35
N GLN A 78 3.51 -26.01 -19.24
CA GLN A 78 2.27 -26.70 -19.61
C GLN A 78 1.08 -26.23 -18.77
N LEU A 79 1.25 -26.07 -17.45
CA LEU A 79 0.17 -25.64 -16.57
C LEU A 79 -0.33 -24.25 -16.93
N ILE A 80 0.57 -23.29 -17.15
CA ILE A 80 0.23 -21.93 -17.56
C ILE A 80 -0.50 -21.95 -18.91
N PHE A 81 -0.02 -22.74 -19.87
CA PHE A 81 -0.68 -22.89 -21.17
C PHE A 81 -2.13 -23.41 -21.03
N LEU A 82 -2.35 -24.43 -20.20
CA LEU A 82 -3.69 -24.96 -19.92
C LEU A 82 -4.59 -23.93 -19.24
N LEU A 83 -4.05 -23.13 -18.30
CA LEU A 83 -4.78 -22.05 -17.65
C LEU A 83 -5.17 -20.93 -18.63
N GLN A 84 -4.30 -20.60 -19.58
CA GLN A 84 -4.60 -19.64 -20.64
C GLN A 84 -5.74 -20.13 -21.55
N ILE A 85 -5.69 -21.41 -21.95
CA ILE A 85 -6.79 -22.04 -22.71
C ILE A 85 -8.09 -22.01 -21.90
N ARG A 86 -8.05 -22.42 -20.63
CA ARG A 86 -9.22 -22.37 -19.74
C ARG A 86 -9.81 -20.96 -19.68
N ARG A 87 -8.97 -19.93 -19.56
CA ARG A 87 -9.42 -18.53 -19.50
C ARG A 87 -10.14 -18.11 -20.78
N ILE A 88 -9.68 -18.56 -21.94
CA ILE A 88 -10.32 -18.30 -23.25
C ILE A 88 -11.65 -19.05 -23.38
N LEU A 89 -11.73 -20.26 -22.84
CA LEU A 89 -12.91 -21.12 -22.93
C LEU A 89 -13.94 -20.85 -21.81
N SER A 90 -13.54 -20.22 -20.71
CA SER A 90 -14.41 -19.84 -19.59
C SER A 90 -15.72 -19.14 -20.00
N PRO A 91 -15.77 -18.20 -20.97
CA PRO A 91 -17.03 -17.58 -21.38
C PRO A 91 -18.00 -18.53 -22.11
N LEU A 92 -17.52 -19.64 -22.66
CA LEU A 92 -18.36 -20.62 -23.38
C LEU A 92 -19.08 -21.59 -22.42
N ALA A 93 -18.67 -21.64 -21.16
CA ALA A 93 -19.24 -22.52 -20.14
C ALA A 93 -19.66 -21.71 -18.89
N PRO A 94 -20.76 -20.92 -18.97
CA PRO A 94 -21.20 -20.04 -17.88
C PRO A 94 -21.69 -20.77 -16.61
N ILE A 95 -21.62 -22.11 -16.57
CA ILE A 95 -22.26 -22.97 -15.56
C ILE A 95 -21.26 -23.98 -14.93
N LEU A 96 -19.99 -23.99 -15.35
CA LEU A 96 -18.96 -24.74 -14.62
C LEU A 96 -18.38 -23.85 -13.50
N PRO A 97 -18.29 -24.33 -12.24
CA PRO A 97 -17.61 -23.58 -11.18
C PRO A 97 -16.11 -23.37 -11.45
#